data_AF-A0A3E0WEB4-F1
#
_entry.id   AF-A0A3E0WEB4-F1
#
_cell.length_a   1.000
_cell.length_b   1.000
_cell.length_c   1.000
_cell.angle_alpha   90.00
_cell.angle_beta   90.00
_cell.angle_gamma   90.00
#
_symmetry.space_group_name_H-M   'P 1'
#
loop_
_entity.id
_entity.type
_entity.pdbx_description
1 polymer ?
#
loop_
_entity_poly.entity_id
_entity_poly.type
_entity_poly.pdbx_seq_one_letter_code
_entity_poly.pdbx_strand_id
1 'polypeptide(L)'
;MLRLNARESAIGSLIVSGTSAVAWETTDLIAGAAYADGGTEGTSVSTTGNRALVGYDGPDAIVSLRHLHRLRRALFIGAASGVIGVQLFDGSSFTVSTPNGSPLFVLSLLRVGNLIEFRAEPVTREATPAQLHREFGFSMTPHLTAREPRRR
;
A
#
# COMPACT_ATOMS: atom_id res chain seq x y z
N MET A 1 10.61 -11.44 -9.63
CA MET A 1 9.98 -10.32 -10.35
C MET A 1 8.67 -10.82 -10.92
N LEU A 2 7.55 -10.24 -10.49
CA LEU A 2 6.22 -10.52 -11.02
C LEU A 2 5.81 -9.35 -11.91
N ARG A 3 5.14 -9.59 -13.04
CA ARG A 3 4.85 -8.57 -14.07
C ARG A 3 3.44 -8.80 -14.62
N LEU A 4 2.52 -7.88 -14.36
CA LEU A 4 1.12 -7.95 -14.81
C LEU A 4 0.88 -7.17 -16.12
N ASN A 5 -0.08 -7.61 -16.94
CA ASN A 5 -0.53 -6.96 -18.17
C ASN A 5 -1.79 -6.09 -17.98
N ALA A 6 -2.26 -5.44 -19.06
CA ALA A 6 -3.37 -4.50 -19.02
C ALA A 6 -4.71 -5.14 -18.61
N ARG A 7 -4.95 -6.41 -18.97
CA ARG A 7 -6.17 -7.13 -18.57
C ARG A 7 -6.09 -7.55 -17.11
N GLU A 8 -4.91 -8.00 -16.70
CA GLU A 8 -4.60 -8.41 -15.33
C GLU A 8 -4.68 -7.24 -14.33
N SER A 9 -4.43 -6.02 -14.78
CA SER A 9 -4.60 -4.80 -13.98
C SER A 9 -6.00 -4.16 -14.10
N ALA A 10 -6.89 -4.62 -14.99
CA ALA A 10 -8.18 -3.95 -15.20
C ALA A 10 -9.33 -4.45 -14.30
N ILE A 11 -9.16 -5.61 -13.64
CA ILE A 11 -10.23 -6.29 -12.91
C ILE A 11 -9.73 -6.76 -11.54
N GLY A 12 -10.49 -6.42 -10.50
CA GLY A 12 -10.27 -6.93 -9.15
C GLY A 12 -9.35 -6.06 -8.30
N SER A 13 -8.76 -6.72 -7.31
CA SER A 13 -7.92 -6.12 -6.28
C SER A 13 -6.66 -6.95 -6.12
N LEU A 14 -5.55 -6.27 -5.85
CA LEU A 14 -4.39 -6.91 -5.23
C LEU A 14 -4.67 -6.98 -3.73
N ILE A 15 -4.51 -8.17 -3.14
CA ILE A 15 -4.67 -8.38 -1.71
C ILE A 15 -3.28 -8.64 -1.13
N VAL A 16 -2.92 -7.89 -0.09
CA VAL A 16 -1.64 -8.03 0.62
C VAL A 16 -1.93 -8.27 2.11
N SER A 17 -1.70 -9.51 2.53
CA SER A 17 -1.95 -9.97 3.90
C SER A 17 -0.70 -9.92 4.75
N GLY A 18 -0.86 -9.96 6.07
CA GLY A 18 0.25 -9.97 7.02
C GLY A 18 0.99 -8.63 7.11
N THR A 19 0.27 -7.52 6.90
CA THR A 19 0.80 -6.16 6.96
C THR A 19 0.30 -5.43 8.21
N SER A 20 1.12 -4.54 8.76
CA SER A 20 0.75 -3.64 9.88
C SER A 20 0.41 -2.23 9.42
N ALA A 21 0.98 -1.81 8.28
CA ALA A 21 0.70 -0.53 7.65
C ALA A 21 0.92 -0.61 6.13
N VAL A 22 0.27 0.31 5.42
CA VAL A 22 0.51 0.58 4.01
C VAL A 22 0.63 2.08 3.77
N ALA A 23 1.65 2.50 3.04
CA ALA A 23 1.74 3.85 2.48
C ALA A 23 1.56 3.82 0.96
N TRP A 24 1.02 4.90 0.39
CA TRP A 24 0.87 5.07 -1.05
C TRP A 24 1.27 6.48 -1.47
N GLU A 25 1.61 6.61 -2.75
CA GLU A 25 1.81 7.88 -3.43
C GLU A 25 1.18 7.77 -4.82
N THR A 26 0.36 8.75 -5.19
CA THR A 26 -0.27 8.80 -6.53
C THR A 26 0.65 9.43 -7.56
N THR A 27 0.24 9.37 -8.83
CA THR A 27 0.91 10.09 -9.92
C THR A 27 0.88 11.62 -9.74
N ASP A 28 -0.09 12.13 -8.99
CA ASP A 28 -0.23 13.55 -8.65
C ASP A 28 0.53 13.93 -7.37
N LEU A 29 1.39 13.03 -6.88
CA LEU A 29 2.21 13.18 -5.67
C LEU A 29 1.37 13.36 -4.39
N ILE A 30 0.15 12.84 -4.38
CA ILE A 30 -0.67 12.75 -3.17
C ILE A 30 -0.26 11.49 -2.43
N ALA A 31 0.21 11.65 -1.20
CA ALA A 31 0.62 10.56 -0.35
C ALA A 31 -0.25 10.44 0.90
N GLY A 32 -0.45 9.20 1.32
CA GLY A 32 -1.15 8.85 2.55
C GLY A 32 -0.73 7.46 3.02
N ALA A 33 -1.21 7.11 4.20
CA ALA A 33 -1.02 5.81 4.80
C ALA A 33 -2.26 5.36 5.55
N ALA A 34 -2.39 4.04 5.69
CA ALA A 34 -3.40 3.39 6.50
C ALA A 34 -2.72 2.30 7.35
N TYR A 35 -3.29 2.03 8.51
CA TYR A 35 -2.78 1.08 9.49
C TYR A 35 -3.82 -0.02 9.72
N ALA A 36 -3.35 -1.22 10.06
CA ALA A 36 -4.22 -2.37 10.28
C ALA A 36 -5.19 -2.18 11.47
N ASP A 37 -4.92 -1.23 12.36
CA ASP A 37 -5.79 -0.84 13.48
C ASP A 37 -6.89 0.17 13.09
N GLY A 38 -6.95 0.56 11.81
CA GLY A 38 -7.90 1.53 11.28
C GLY A 38 -7.41 2.98 11.30
N GLY A 39 -6.22 3.25 11.83
CA GLY A 39 -5.59 4.56 11.71
C GLY A 39 -5.36 4.97 10.26
N THR A 40 -5.29 6.28 10.01
CA THR A 40 -4.85 6.83 8.72
C THR A 40 -3.94 8.05 8.92
N GLU A 41 -3.02 8.27 7.98
CA GLU A 41 -2.15 9.45 7.93
C GLU A 41 -2.17 10.03 6.50
N GLY A 42 -2.04 11.35 6.38
CA GLY A 42 -2.00 12.01 5.07
C GLY A 42 -3.35 12.03 4.35
N THR A 43 -3.33 11.95 3.03
CA THR A 43 -4.53 12.12 2.20
C THR A 43 -5.00 10.81 1.58
N SER A 44 -6.19 10.37 1.97
CA SER A 44 -6.92 9.26 1.33
C SER A 44 -7.30 9.58 -0.10
N VAL A 45 -7.08 8.63 -1.00
CA VAL A 45 -7.45 8.78 -2.42
C VAL A 45 -8.50 7.75 -2.77
N SER A 46 -9.72 8.23 -3.02
CA SER A 46 -10.83 7.40 -3.48
C SER A 46 -10.82 7.25 -5.01
N THR A 47 -11.29 6.09 -5.45
CA THR A 47 -11.63 5.78 -6.83
C THR A 47 -13.01 6.34 -7.18
N THR A 48 -13.36 6.39 -8.47
CA THR A 48 -14.68 6.88 -8.93
C THR A 48 -15.85 6.04 -8.40
N GLY A 49 -15.60 4.82 -7.91
CA GLY A 49 -16.59 3.96 -7.26
C GLY A 49 -16.60 4.06 -5.73
N ASN A 50 -16.07 5.13 -5.14
CA ASN A 50 -15.96 5.35 -3.69
C ASN A 50 -15.19 4.26 -2.91
N ARG A 51 -14.35 3.47 -3.59
CA ARG A 51 -13.39 2.56 -2.93
C ARG A 51 -12.03 3.23 -2.81
N ALA A 52 -11.28 2.98 -1.74
CA ALA A 52 -9.91 3.47 -1.62
C ALA A 52 -9.02 2.93 -2.76
N LEU A 53 -8.12 3.76 -3.28
CA LEU A 53 -7.11 3.33 -4.24
C LEU A 53 -6.15 2.32 -3.60
N VAL A 54 -5.71 2.63 -2.39
CA VAL A 54 -4.97 1.77 -1.47
C VAL A 54 -5.59 1.95 -0.08
N GLY A 55 -5.77 0.88 0.68
CA GLY A 55 -6.33 0.93 2.03
C GLY A 55 -6.46 -0.47 2.63
N TYR A 56 -7.17 -0.59 3.74
CA TYR A 56 -7.49 -1.88 4.36
C TYR A 56 -8.94 -2.30 4.12
N ASP A 57 -9.15 -3.61 3.99
CA ASP A 57 -10.44 -4.29 4.11
C ASP A 57 -10.28 -5.43 5.12
N GLY A 58 -10.79 -5.22 6.35
CA GLY A 58 -10.48 -6.10 7.47
C GLY A 58 -8.95 -6.16 7.75
N PRO A 59 -8.34 -7.34 7.84
CA PRO A 59 -6.91 -7.49 8.14
C PRO A 59 -6.01 -7.29 6.91
N ASP A 60 -6.58 -7.19 5.71
CA ASP A 60 -5.82 -7.21 4.46
C ASP A 60 -5.68 -5.81 3.87
N ALA A 61 -4.48 -5.48 3.41
CA ALA A 61 -4.25 -4.30 2.61
C ALA A 61 -4.67 -4.57 1.15
N ILE A 62 -5.37 -3.63 0.54
CA ILE A 62 -5.99 -3.77 -0.77
C ILE A 62 -5.49 -2.68 -1.70
N VAL A 63 -5.16 -3.03 -2.94
CA VAL A 63 -4.95 -2.06 -4.04
C VAL A 63 -5.99 -2.28 -5.12
N SER A 64 -6.73 -1.22 -5.45
CA SER A 64 -7.74 -1.23 -6.51
C SER A 64 -7.07 -1.22 -7.90
N LEU A 65 -6.94 -2.39 -8.52
CA LEU A 65 -6.18 -2.56 -9.77
C LEU A 65 -6.75 -1.74 -10.94
N ARG A 66 -8.08 -1.63 -11.05
CA ARG A 66 -8.75 -0.82 -12.10
C ARG A 66 -8.23 0.63 -12.18
N HIS A 67 -7.75 1.15 -11.05
CA HIS A 67 -7.25 2.52 -10.93
C HIS A 67 -5.74 2.60 -10.70
N LEU A 68 -5.01 1.50 -10.94
CA LEU A 68 -3.56 1.41 -10.75
C LEU A 68 -2.78 2.46 -11.53
N HIS A 69 -3.30 2.94 -12.67
CA HIS A 69 -2.67 4.01 -13.44
C HIS A 69 -2.52 5.32 -12.64
N ARG A 70 -3.32 5.52 -11.58
CA ARG A 70 -3.23 6.65 -10.64
C ARG A 70 -2.21 6.41 -9.53
N LEU A 71 -1.78 5.18 -9.31
CA LEU A 71 -0.78 4.82 -8.30
C LEU A 71 0.62 4.97 -8.91
N ARG A 72 1.50 5.66 -8.20
CA ARG A 72 2.93 5.74 -8.54
C ARG A 72 3.70 4.64 -7.82
N ARG A 73 3.46 4.50 -6.51
CA ARG A 73 4.07 3.48 -5.66
C ARG A 73 3.25 3.22 -4.40
N ALA A 74 3.46 2.05 -3.81
CA ALA A 74 2.99 1.72 -2.47
C ALA A 74 4.08 0.99 -1.68
N LEU A 75 4.01 1.06 -0.36
CA LEU A 75 4.92 0.37 0.56
C LEU A 75 4.08 -0.36 1.60
N PHE A 76 4.20 -1.67 1.65
CA PHE A 76 3.54 -2.51 2.64
C PHE A 76 4.56 -2.89 3.72
N ILE A 77 4.21 -2.69 4.98
CA ILE A 77 5.08 -2.99 6.11
C ILE A 77 4.57 -4.27 6.76
N GLY A 78 5.43 -5.29 6.84
CA GLY A 78 5.08 -6.57 7.43
C GLY A 78 4.67 -6.46 8.91
N ALA A 79 3.77 -7.33 9.33
CA ALA A 79 3.43 -7.51 10.72
C ALA A 79 4.45 -8.41 11.44
N ALA A 80 4.35 -8.49 12.77
CA ALA A 80 5.25 -9.28 13.61
C ALA A 80 5.28 -10.80 13.30
N SER A 81 4.30 -11.31 12.55
CA SER A 81 4.29 -12.70 12.04
C SER A 81 5.45 -12.98 11.08
N GLY A 82 6.02 -11.94 10.45
CA GLY A 82 7.15 -12.06 9.53
C GLY A 82 6.80 -12.67 8.18
N VAL A 83 5.52 -12.78 7.84
CA VAL A 83 5.01 -13.32 6.58
C VAL A 83 4.12 -12.28 5.92
N ILE A 84 4.48 -11.87 4.69
CA ILE A 84 3.65 -11.05 3.81
C ILE A 84 3.18 -11.92 2.66
N GLY A 85 1.87 -12.09 2.53
CA GLY A 85 1.24 -12.79 1.42
C GLY A 85 0.72 -11.79 0.38
N VAL A 86 0.89 -12.10 -0.89
CA VAL A 86 0.33 -11.31 -1.99
C VAL A 86 -0.52 -12.23 -2.86
N GLN A 87 -1.80 -11.89 -3.00
CA GLN A 87 -2.74 -12.58 -3.87
C GLN A 87 -3.15 -11.67 -5.03
N LEU A 88 -3.07 -12.22 -6.24
CA LEU A 88 -3.48 -11.58 -7.48
C LEU A 88 -4.91 -11.97 -7.85
N PHE A 89 -5.53 -11.17 -8.74
CA PHE A 89 -6.91 -11.37 -9.18
C PHE A 89 -7.14 -12.71 -9.91
N ASP A 90 -6.10 -13.29 -10.52
CA ASP A 90 -6.16 -14.58 -11.22
C ASP A 90 -6.01 -15.78 -10.26
N GLY A 91 -5.94 -15.52 -8.96
CA GLY A 91 -5.78 -16.53 -7.91
C GLY A 91 -4.33 -16.94 -7.67
N SER A 92 -3.37 -16.47 -8.47
CA SER A 92 -1.95 -16.70 -8.20
C SER A 92 -1.52 -15.91 -6.95
N SER A 93 -0.53 -16.45 -6.24
CA SER A 93 -0.01 -15.82 -5.04
C SER A 93 1.48 -16.08 -4.85
N PHE A 94 2.12 -15.21 -4.09
CA PHE A 94 3.47 -15.42 -3.60
C PHE A 94 3.59 -14.90 -2.17
N THR A 95 4.58 -15.41 -1.46
CA THR A 95 4.82 -15.06 -0.07
C THR A 95 6.25 -14.61 0.10
N VAL A 96 6.43 -13.58 0.93
CA VAL A 96 7.72 -13.13 1.42
C VAL A 96 7.75 -13.44 2.91
N SER A 97 8.72 -14.22 3.36
CA SER A 97 8.86 -14.58 4.78
C SER A 97 10.31 -14.63 5.24
N THR A 98 10.52 -14.40 6.54
CA THR A 98 11.76 -14.78 7.23
C THR A 98 11.52 -16.03 8.09
N PRO A 99 12.53 -16.91 8.27
CA PRO A 99 12.39 -18.11 9.10
C PRO A 99 11.99 -17.82 10.56
N ASN A 100 12.41 -16.67 11.09
CA ASN A 100 12.28 -16.34 12.52
C ASN A 100 11.46 -15.07 12.80
N GLY A 101 10.78 -14.52 11.79
CA GLY A 101 10.06 -13.24 11.91
C GLY A 101 10.97 -12.02 12.15
N SER A 102 12.28 -12.18 11.93
CA SER A 102 13.29 -11.14 12.02
C SER A 102 14.37 -11.38 10.95
N PRO A 103 14.77 -10.36 10.17
CA PRO A 103 14.20 -8.99 10.14
C PRO A 103 12.71 -8.98 9.73
N LEU A 104 12.02 -7.86 9.93
CA LEU A 104 10.75 -7.63 9.26
C LEU A 104 11.02 -7.43 7.77
N PHE A 105 10.00 -7.56 6.94
CA PHE A 105 10.07 -7.15 5.54
C PHE A 105 9.18 -5.94 5.30
N VAL A 106 9.64 -5.06 4.44
CA VAL A 106 8.75 -4.21 3.65
C VAL A 106 8.65 -4.76 2.24
N LEU A 107 7.49 -4.56 1.63
CA LEU A 107 7.24 -4.87 0.24
C LEU A 107 6.93 -3.57 -0.50
N SER A 108 7.86 -3.13 -1.33
CA SER A 108 7.65 -2.00 -2.24
C SER A 108 6.91 -2.47 -3.49
N LEU A 109 5.87 -1.74 -3.87
CA LEU A 109 5.14 -1.87 -5.12
C LEU A 109 5.43 -0.65 -5.98
N LEU A 110 5.98 -0.86 -7.16
CA LEU A 110 6.22 0.18 -8.16
C LEU A 110 5.39 -0.08 -9.41
N ARG A 111 4.79 0.98 -9.98
CA ARG A 111 4.20 0.91 -11.31
C ARG A 111 5.25 1.28 -12.36
N VAL A 112 5.59 0.35 -13.25
CA VAL A 112 6.52 0.57 -14.36
C VAL A 112 5.78 0.39 -15.68
N GLY A 113 5.35 1.49 -16.30
CA GLY A 113 4.49 1.44 -17.48
C GLY A 113 3.15 0.76 -17.20
N ASN A 114 2.91 -0.39 -17.81
CA ASN A 114 1.69 -1.19 -17.60
C ASN A 114 1.88 -2.34 -16.60
N LEU A 115 3.00 -2.34 -15.88
CA LEU A 115 3.42 -3.42 -15.01
C LEU A 115 3.43 -2.97 -13.57
N ILE A 116 3.30 -3.95 -12.68
CA ILE A 116 3.64 -3.81 -11.27
C ILE A 116 4.94 -4.56 -11.04
N GLU A 117 5.86 -3.96 -10.30
CA GLU A 117 7.04 -4.62 -9.76
C GLU A 117 6.95 -4.65 -8.24
N PHE A 118 7.31 -5.80 -7.67
CA PHE A 118 7.44 -5.97 -6.22
C PHE A 118 8.90 -6.16 -5.82
N ARG A 119 9.31 -5.44 -4.78
CA ARG A 119 10.64 -5.56 -4.17
C ARG A 119 10.51 -5.74 -2.66
N ALA A 120 11.03 -6.85 -2.16
CA ALA A 120 11.09 -7.12 -0.73
C ALA A 120 12.42 -6.65 -0.17
N GLU A 121 12.38 -5.89 0.93
CA GLU A 121 13.59 -5.38 1.59
C GLU A 121 13.52 -5.68 3.09
N PRO A 122 14.57 -6.27 3.68
CA PRO A 122 14.60 -6.52 5.11
C PRO A 122 14.75 -5.21 5.86
N VAL A 123 14.00 -5.05 6.95
CA VAL A 123 14.07 -3.87 7.83
C VAL A 123 14.14 -4.28 9.30
N THR A 124 14.71 -3.38 10.09
CA THR A 124 14.83 -3.51 11.54
C THR A 124 13.43 -3.58 12.18
N ARG A 125 13.22 -4.53 13.09
CA ARG A 125 11.89 -4.81 13.68
C ARG A 125 11.41 -3.69 14.59
N GLU A 126 12.34 -2.91 15.13
CA GLU A 126 12.13 -1.81 16.05
C GLU A 126 11.69 -0.52 15.33
N ALA A 127 11.77 -0.48 13.99
CA ALA A 127 11.37 0.67 13.20
C ALA A 127 9.84 0.81 13.21
N THR A 128 9.35 1.97 13.63
CA THR A 128 7.93 2.32 13.53
C THR A 128 7.52 2.50 12.07
N PRO A 129 6.25 2.29 11.73
CA PRO A 129 5.78 2.55 10.37
C PRO A 129 6.09 3.96 9.85
N ALA A 130 5.96 5.00 10.68
CA ALA A 130 6.28 6.38 10.29
C ALA A 130 7.79 6.59 10.02
N GLN A 131 8.68 5.86 10.70
CA GLN A 131 10.11 5.86 10.37
C GLN A 131 10.35 5.19 9.02
N LEU A 132 9.76 4.01 8.79
CA LEU A 132 9.88 3.29 7.52
C LEU A 132 9.30 4.09 6.35
N HIS A 133 8.15 4.75 6.51
CA HIS A 133 7.61 5.63 5.48
C HIS A 133 8.64 6.69 5.06
N ARG A 134 9.29 7.36 6.02
CA ARG A 134 10.32 8.37 5.74
C ARG A 134 11.59 7.79 5.13
N GLU A 135 12.06 6.65 5.64
CA GLU A 135 13.24 5.94 5.11
C GLU A 135 13.06 5.56 3.64
N PHE A 136 11.84 5.14 3.26
CA PHE A 136 11.45 4.83 1.88
C PHE A 136 10.97 6.06 1.09
N GLY A 137 11.17 7.27 1.64
CA GLY A 137 10.97 8.54 0.95
C GLY A 137 9.50 8.94 0.75
N PHE A 138 8.57 8.45 1.55
CA PHE A 138 7.19 8.95 1.59
C PHE A 138 7.11 10.22 2.43
N SER A 139 6.41 11.23 1.92
CA SER A 139 6.10 12.47 2.63
C SER A 139 4.58 12.67 2.60
N MET A 140 3.92 12.47 3.74
CA MET A 140 2.46 12.45 3.81
C MET A 140 1.86 13.80 3.44
N THR A 141 0.90 13.79 2.51
CA THR A 141 0.21 15.03 2.10
C THR A 141 -0.80 15.41 3.19
N PRO A 142 -0.71 16.61 3.78
CA PRO A 142 -1.61 17.03 4.85
C PRO A 142 -3.08 16.86 4.45
N HIS A 143 -3.88 16.22 5.30
CA HIS A 143 -5.31 16.12 5.10
C HIS A 143 -5.94 17.51 5.26
N LEU A 144 -6.33 18.16 4.16
CA LEU A 144 -7.09 19.40 4.23
C LEU A 144 -8.54 19.07 4.55
N THR A 145 -8.93 19.17 5.82
CA THR A 145 -10.34 19.20 6.20
C THR A 145 -10.96 20.43 5.56
N ALA A 146 -12.02 20.24 4.77
CA ALA A 146 -12.71 21.36 4.11
C ALA A 146 -13.05 22.44 5.14
N ARG A 147 -12.63 23.69 4.85
CA ARG A 147 -12.85 24.86 5.70
C ARG A 147 -14.32 24.94 6.11
N GLU A 148 -14.56 25.05 7.40
CA GLU A 148 -15.89 25.33 7.96
C GLU A 148 -16.47 26.57 7.26
N PRO A 149 -17.75 26.54 6.80
CA PRO A 149 -18.34 27.71 6.16
C PRO A 149 -18.34 28.86 7.17
N ARG A 150 -17.66 29.97 6.84
CA ARG A 150 -17.72 31.20 7.62
C ARG A 150 -19.19 31.60 7.73
N ARG A 151 -19.79 31.39 8.90
CA ARG A 151 -21.07 32.00 9.25
C ARG A 151 -20.86 33.52 9.24
N ARG A 152 -21.62 34.21 8.40
CA ARG A 152 -21.87 35.64 8.49
C ARG A 152 -22.99 35.88 9.49
#